data_AF-A0A7W9KN59-F1
#
_entry.id   AF-A0A7W9KN59-F1
#
_cell.length_a   1.000
_cell.length_b   1.000
_cell.length_c   1.000
_cell.angle_alpha   90.00
_cell.angle_beta   90.00
_cell.angle_gamma   90.00
#
_symmetry.space_group_name_H-M   'P 1'
#
loop_
_entity.id
_entity.type
_entity.pdbx_description
1 polymer ?
#
loop_
_entity_poly.entity_id
_entity_poly.type
_entity_poly.pdbx_seq_one_letter_code
_entity_poly.pdbx_strand_id
1 'polypeptide(L)'
;MPEIFMARLRPEFARGERERCCHLFPVPLAGTMPKMLHAYCGQTIAPGQAELLDGHKGMPCVTCILLSPAEGDTQQVNGTDLLWIA
;
A
#
# COMPACT_ATOMS: atom_id res chain seq x y z
N MET A 1 16.69 -3.81 -4.32
CA MET A 1 15.41 -3.44 -4.96
C MET A 1 14.50 -2.97 -3.82
N PRO A 2 13.71 -1.90 -3.96
CA PRO A 2 12.83 -1.48 -2.87
C PRO A 2 11.75 -2.54 -2.65
N GLU A 3 11.59 -2.97 -1.41
CA GLU A 3 10.51 -3.88 -1.03
C GLU A 3 9.16 -3.18 -1.24
N ILE A 4 8.15 -3.92 -1.70
CA ILE A 4 6.82 -3.40 -2.04
C ILE A 4 5.79 -4.08 -1.14
N PHE A 5 4.80 -3.31 -0.68
CA PHE A 5 3.64 -3.84 0.01
C PHE A 5 2.32 -3.34 -0.58
N MET A 6 1.24 -4.06 -0.28
CA MET A 6 -0.12 -3.73 -0.69
C MET A 6 -0.96 -3.21 0.47
N ALA A 7 -1.62 -2.08 0.24
CA ALA A 7 -2.65 -1.56 1.14
C ALA A 7 -3.80 -0.96 0.33
N ARG A 8 -4.96 -0.81 0.98
CA ARG A 8 -6.11 -0.09 0.41
C ARG A 8 -6.67 0.89 1.44
N LEU A 9 -7.45 1.84 0.96
CA LEU A 9 -8.22 2.70 1.86
C LEU A 9 -9.30 1.86 2.56
N ARG A 10 -9.52 2.09 3.86
CA ARG A 10 -10.65 1.47 4.55
C ARG A 10 -11.96 1.98 3.93
N PRO A 11 -13.01 1.13 3.83
CA PRO A 11 -14.22 1.45 3.07
C PRO A 11 -14.91 2.77 3.46
N GLU A 12 -14.84 3.19 4.72
CA GLU A 12 -15.44 4.44 5.21
C GLU A 12 -14.79 5.71 4.65
N PHE A 13 -13.52 5.62 4.23
CA PHE A 13 -12.77 6.75 3.70
C PHE A 13 -12.85 6.83 2.18
N ALA A 14 -13.17 5.74 1.48
CA ALA A 14 -13.20 5.71 0.02
C ALA A 14 -14.41 6.49 -0.54
N ARG A 15 -14.17 7.35 -1.54
CA ARG A 15 -15.18 8.17 -2.24
C ARG A 15 -15.40 7.75 -3.69
N GLY A 16 -14.48 6.99 -4.29
CA GLY A 16 -14.62 6.45 -5.65
C GLY A 16 -14.01 5.06 -5.84
N GLU A 17 -14.21 4.47 -7.01
CA GLU A 17 -13.72 3.12 -7.33
C GLU A 17 -12.20 3.04 -7.29
N ARG A 18 -11.51 4.09 -7.76
CA ARG A 18 -10.04 4.17 -7.72
C ARG A 18 -9.49 4.02 -6.30
N GLU A 19 -10.19 4.54 -5.29
CA GLU A 19 -9.76 4.53 -3.88
C GLU A 19 -10.14 3.23 -3.16
N ARG A 20 -11.09 2.46 -3.72
CA ARG A 20 -11.49 1.14 -3.23
C ARG A 20 -10.55 0.03 -3.70
N CYS A 21 -9.83 0.25 -4.80
CA CYS A 21 -8.77 -0.63 -5.25
C CYS A 21 -7.65 -0.72 -4.21
N CYS A 22 -6.88 -1.80 -4.25
CA CYS A 22 -5.59 -1.82 -3.56
C CYS A 22 -4.53 -1.09 -4.38
N HIS A 23 -3.48 -0.66 -3.68
CA HIS A 23 -2.37 0.10 -4.23
C HIS A 23 -1.05 -0.47 -3.74
N LEU A 24 -0.01 -0.27 -4.56
CA LEU A 24 1.36 -0.68 -4.24
C LEU A 24 2.12 0.52 -3.66
N PHE A 25 2.85 0.25 -2.59
CA PHE A 25 3.63 1.23 -1.84
C PHE A 25 5.06 0.71 -1.65
N PRO A 26 6.08 1.58 -1.70
CA PRO A 26 7.41 1.21 -1.25
C PRO A 26 7.42 1.04 0.27
N VAL A 27 8.07 -0.02 0.76
CA VAL A 27 8.33 -0.20 2.21
C VAL A 27 9.16 0.99 2.71
N PRO A 28 8.72 1.70 3.76
CA PRO A 28 9.50 2.80 4.33
C PRO A 28 10.82 2.27 4.89
N LEU A 29 11.89 3.07 4.80
CA LEU A 29 13.16 2.76 5.45
C LEU A 29 12.95 2.53 6.95
N ALA A 30 13.52 1.43 7.46
CA ALA A 30 13.38 0.97 8.84
C ALA A 30 13.55 2.11 9.86
N GLY A 31 12.63 2.20 10.82
CA GLY A 31 12.65 3.22 11.88
C GLY A 31 11.95 4.54 11.52
N THR A 32 11.38 4.68 10.32
CA THR A 32 10.65 5.90 9.92
C THR A 32 9.17 5.61 9.72
N MET A 33 8.32 6.23 10.56
CA MET A 33 6.87 6.21 10.37
C MET A 33 6.48 7.35 9.42
N PRO A 34 6.09 7.07 8.15
CA PRO A 34 5.68 8.11 7.22
C PRO A 34 4.38 8.77 7.67
N LYS A 35 4.32 10.10 7.52
CA LYS A 35 3.11 10.89 7.82
C LYS A 35 1.94 10.57 6.88
N MET A 36 2.23 10.05 5.70
CA MET A 36 1.29 9.59 4.69
C MET A 36 1.94 8.46 3.90
N LEU A 37 1.14 7.47 3.51
CA LEU A 37 1.53 6.51 2.50
C LEU A 37 1.38 7.13 1.12
N HIS A 38 2.34 6.89 0.24
CA HIS A 38 2.33 7.36 -1.14
C HIS A 38 2.42 6.17 -2.08
N ALA A 39 1.31 5.86 -2.76
CA ALA A 39 1.27 4.79 -3.73
C ALA A 39 2.00 5.20 -5.01
N TYR A 40 2.47 4.22 -5.78
CA TYR A 40 3.07 4.48 -7.10
C TYR A 40 2.11 5.21 -8.07
N CYS A 41 0.79 5.03 -7.93
CA CYS A 41 -0.21 5.75 -8.73
C CYS A 41 -0.49 7.19 -8.25
N GLY A 42 0.18 7.66 -7.20
CA GLY A 42 -0.03 8.97 -6.58
C GLY A 42 -1.18 9.01 -5.56
N GLN A 43 -1.83 7.89 -5.26
CA GLN A 43 -2.79 7.83 -4.16
C GLN A 43 -2.08 8.09 -2.82
N THR A 44 -2.70 8.88 -1.95
CA THR A 44 -2.19 9.13 -0.60
C THR A 44 -3.16 8.60 0.44
N ILE A 45 -2.61 8.02 1.51
CA ILE A 45 -3.40 7.47 2.61
C ILE A 45 -2.79 7.95 3.94
N ALA A 46 -3.60 8.54 4.81
CA ALA A 46 -3.13 8.92 6.14
C ALA A 46 -3.08 7.70 7.09
N PRO A 47 -2.27 7.74 8.15
CA PRO A 47 -2.30 6.74 9.20
C PRO A 47 -3.72 6.56 9.76
N GLY A 48 -4.13 5.32 10.04
CA GLY A 48 -5.48 4.99 10.50
C GLY A 48 -6.54 4.83 9.40
N GLN A 49 -6.21 5.21 8.16
CA GLN A 49 -7.12 5.12 7.01
C GLN A 49 -6.83 3.94 6.09
N ALA A 50 -5.69 3.26 6.28
CA ALA A 50 -5.27 2.14 5.46
C ALA A 50 -5.64 0.80 6.11
N GLU A 51 -6.01 -0.15 5.27
CA GLU A 51 -6.02 -1.57 5.59
C GLU A 51 -4.83 -2.20 4.86
N LEU A 52 -3.89 -2.78 5.62
CA LEU A 52 -2.81 -3.59 5.06
C LEU A 52 -3.39 -4.91 4.56
N LEU A 53 -2.96 -5.36 3.38
CA LEU A 53 -3.49 -6.57 2.76
C LEU A 53 -2.47 -7.71 2.89
N ASP A 54 -2.91 -8.82 3.48
CA ASP A 54 -2.10 -10.04 3.56
C ASP A 54 -2.02 -10.69 2.17
N GLY A 55 -0.90 -10.48 1.47
CA GLY A 55 -0.63 -11.03 0.15
C GLY A 55 -1.50 -10.43 -0.97
N HIS A 56 -1.63 -11.17 -2.08
CA HIS A 56 -2.35 -10.74 -3.30
C HIS A 56 -3.88 -10.78 -3.16
N LYS A 57 -4.42 -10.16 -2.11
CA LYS A 57 -5.86 -10.03 -1.91
C LYS A 57 -6.38 -8.77 -2.58
N GLY A 58 -6.84 -8.93 -3.82
CA GLY A 58 -7.34 -7.85 -4.66
C GLY A 58 -6.35 -7.50 -5.79
N MET A 59 -6.87 -6.87 -6.84
CA MET A 59 -6.06 -6.43 -7.96
C MET A 59 -5.59 -4.99 -7.73
N PRO A 60 -4.27 -4.72 -7.70
CA PRO A 60 -3.78 -3.36 -7.60
C PRO A 60 -4.31 -2.53 -8.76
N CYS A 61 -4.49 -1.22 -8.54
CA CYS A 61 -4.86 -0.36 -9.66
C CYS A 61 -3.83 -0.48 -10.79
N VAL A 62 -4.29 -0.44 -12.05
CA VAL A 62 -3.45 -0.67 -13.24
C VAL A 62 -2.22 0.24 -13.25
N THR A 63 -2.36 1.49 -12.82
CA THR A 63 -1.24 2.44 -12.72
C THR A 63 -0.16 1.99 -11.74
N CYS A 64 -0.53 1.37 -10.61
CA CYS A 64 0.46 0.80 -9.70
C CYS A 64 1.24 -0.33 -10.36
N ILE A 65 0.56 -1.24 -11.06
CA ILE A 65 1.20 -2.36 -11.77
C ILE A 65 2.22 -1.88 -12.81
N LEU A 66 1.89 -0.80 -13.54
CA LEU A 66 2.75 -0.25 -14.58
C LEU A 66 3.96 0.53 -14.04
N LEU A 67 3.81 1.18 -12.88
CA LEU A 67 4.83 2.08 -12.32
C LEU A 67 5.67 1.44 -11.21
N SER A 68 5.18 0.37 -10.58
CA SER A 68 5.97 -0.39 -9.62
C SER A 68 7.16 -1.04 -10.34
N PRO A 69 8.34 -1.10 -9.71
CA PRO A 69 9.45 -1.85 -10.27
C PRO A 69 9.05 -3.32 -10.43
N ALA A 70 9.47 -3.97 -11.54
CA ALA A 70 9.18 -5.38 -11.80
C ALA A 70 9.71 -6.24 -10.65
N GLU A 71 8.85 -7.13 -10.14
CA GLU A 71 9.13 -7.88 -8.93
C GLU A 71 10.12 -9.01 -9.21
N GLY A 72 11.20 -9.05 -8.44
CA GLY A 72 11.60 -10.29 -7.81
C GLY A 72 11.06 -10.25 -6.39
N ASP A 73 9.99 -11.01 -6.13
CA ASP A 73 9.42 -11.29 -4.79
C ASP A 73 8.69 -10.12 -4.09
N THR A 74 7.35 -10.09 -4.20
CA THR A 74 6.46 -9.30 -3.33
C THR A 74 6.55 -9.86 -1.90
N GLN A 75 7.38 -9.26 -1.05
CA GLN A 75 7.51 -9.75 0.32
C GLN A 75 6.24 -9.44 1.12
N GLN A 76 5.64 -10.48 1.69
CA GLN A 76 4.53 -10.35 2.63
C GLN A 76 5.02 -9.65 3.89
N VAL A 77 4.76 -8.36 4.02
CA VAL A 77 4.96 -7.63 5.26
C VAL A 77 3.86 -8.04 6.25
N ASN A 78 4.24 -8.76 7.30
CA ASN A 78 3.31 -9.11 8.37
C ASN A 78 2.81 -7.83 9.05
N GLY A 79 1.52 -7.75 9.37
CA GLY A 79 0.89 -6.55 9.95
C GLY A 79 1.57 -6.00 11.20
N THR A 80 2.41 -6.78 11.89
CA THR A 80 3.18 -6.38 13.07
C THR A 80 4.28 -5.34 12.78
N ASP A 81 4.90 -5.39 11.59
CA ASP A 81 5.95 -4.43 11.18
C ASP A 81 5.36 -3.06 10.78
N LEU A 82 4.05 -3.03 10.54
CA LEU A 82 3.31 -1.89 10.01
C LEU A 82 2.08 -1.54 10.84
N LEU A 83 2.04 -1.93 12.12
CA LEU A 83 0.92 -1.61 13.04
C LEU A 83 0.64 -0.11 13.15
N TRP A 84 1.61 0.74 12.81
CA TRP A 84 1.45 2.19 12.76
C TRP A 84 0.65 2.70 11.55
N ILE A 85 0.42 1.84 10.53
CA ILE A 85 -0.39 2.15 9.35
C ILE A 85 -1.89 2.08 9.66
N ALA A 86 -2.27 1.13 10.53
CA ALA A 86 -3.64 0.75 10.85
C ALA A 86 -4.39 1.78 11.71
#